data_AF-A0AAE0ECL6-F1
#
_entry.id   AF-A0AAE0ECL6-F1
#
_cell.length_a   1.000
_cell.length_b   1.000
_cell.length_c   1.000
_cell.angle_alpha   90.00
_cell.angle_beta   90.00
_cell.angle_gamma   90.00
#
_symmetry.space_group_name_H-M   'P 1'
#
loop_
_entity.id
_entity.type
_entity.pdbx_description
1 polymer ?
#
loop_
_entity_poly.entity_id
_entity_poly.type
_entity_poly.pdbx_seq_one_letter_code
_entity_poly.pdbx_strand_id
1 'polypeptide(L)'
;MVLGEWSFVDSLKLQDGSWNDVLVRKSFSEEEAEAILSLPSSRMGIHDSFLWHYDKSGTYSVKSGYWFAKNMDSNPSCSGLNPSVSWWKFLWRLCLPIKIKIFIWKACNDWIPTNVNLDVHGVKVDKFCPFVVER
;
A
#
# COMPACT_ATOMS: atom_id res chain seq x y z
N MET A 1 -8.07 15.20 24.44
CA MET A 1 -8.70 16.01 23.39
C MET A 1 -8.15 15.48 22.09
N VAL A 2 -8.99 14.75 21.37
CA VAL A 2 -8.59 13.85 20.28
C VAL A 2 -8.18 14.71 19.08
N LEU A 3 -6.90 14.66 18.71
CA LEU A 3 -6.41 15.22 17.45
C LEU A 3 -6.94 14.33 16.31
N GLY A 4 -8.21 14.54 15.96
CA GLY A 4 -8.93 13.84 14.90
C GLY A 4 -9.21 14.71 13.68
N GLU A 5 -8.71 15.94 13.64
CA GLU A 5 -8.88 16.84 12.51
C GLU A 5 -7.51 17.39 12.12
N TRP A 6 -7.12 17.08 10.88
CA TRP A 6 -5.95 17.53 10.14
C TRP A 6 -5.32 18.83 10.68
N SER A 7 -4.29 18.71 11.52
CA SER A 7 -3.48 19.85 11.94
C SER A 7 -2.50 20.20 10.81
N PHE A 8 -2.78 21.27 10.08
CA PHE A 8 -1.85 21.81 9.09
C PHE A 8 -0.58 22.30 9.78
N VAL A 9 0.56 22.18 9.11
CA VAL A 9 1.86 22.62 9.64
C VAL A 9 1.85 24.12 9.91
N ASP A 10 1.06 24.88 9.15
CA ASP A 10 0.83 26.31 9.36
C ASP A 10 0.28 26.64 10.77
N SER A 11 -0.51 25.74 11.38
CA SER A 11 -1.03 25.94 12.75
C SER A 11 0.04 25.80 13.85
N LEU A 12 1.19 25.23 13.51
CA LEU A 12 2.35 25.07 14.40
C LEU A 12 3.35 26.24 14.29
N LYS A 13 3.08 27.21 13.41
CA LYS A 13 3.94 28.36 13.16
C LYS A 13 3.35 29.65 13.73
N LEU A 14 4.22 30.59 14.05
CA LEU A 14 3.89 31.97 14.40
C LEU A 14 3.65 32.78 13.10
N GLN A 15 3.03 33.96 13.23
CA GLN A 15 2.73 34.83 12.08
C GLN A 15 3.98 35.32 11.32
N ASP A 16 5.16 35.24 11.95
CA ASP A 16 6.45 35.55 11.35
C ASP A 16 7.07 34.36 10.57
N GLY A 17 6.36 33.22 10.51
CA GLY A 17 6.80 32.00 9.85
C GLY A 17 7.76 31.14 10.66
N SER A 18 8.07 31.52 11.91
CA SER A 18 8.90 30.73 12.82
C SER A 18 8.09 29.65 13.53
N TRP A 19 8.76 28.60 14.02
CA TRP A 19 8.10 27.53 14.79
C TRP A 19 7.64 28.03 16.16
N ASN A 20 6.43 27.66 16.58
CA ASN A 20 5.97 27.90 17.93
C ASN A 20 6.49 26.80 18.87
N ASP A 21 7.68 27.02 19.46
CA ASP A 21 8.36 26.05 20.33
C ASP A 21 7.48 25.51 21.46
N VAL A 22 6.71 26.38 22.11
CA VAL A 22 5.80 26.01 23.20
C VAL A 22 4.68 25.08 22.71
N LEU A 23 4.12 25.37 21.54
CA LEU A 23 3.02 24.58 20.98
C LEU A 23 3.50 23.24 20.43
N VAL A 24 4.67 23.21 19.80
CA VAL A 24 5.30 21.99 19.28
C VAL A 24 5.65 21.04 20.42
N ARG A 25 6.35 21.51 21.45
CA ARG A 25 6.72 20.69 22.63
C ARG A 25 5.52 20.19 23.43
N LYS A 26 4.38 20.89 23.35
CA LYS A 26 3.12 20.47 24.00
C LYS A 26 2.35 19.43 23.18
N SER A 27 2.52 19.42 21.86
CA SER A 27 1.72 18.60 20.94
C SER A 27 2.40 17.30 20.55
N PHE A 28 3.73 17.25 20.60
CA PHE A 28 4.54 16.10 20.16
C PHE A 28 5.41 15.58 21.32
N SER A 29 5.91 14.35 21.17
CA SER A 29 6.92 13.82 22.10
C SER A 29 8.22 14.63 22.00
N GLU A 30 9.10 14.51 23.00
CA GLU A 30 10.36 15.29 23.05
C GLU A 30 11.25 15.03 21.82
N GLU A 31 11.35 13.77 21.40
CA GLU A 31 12.09 13.34 20.20
C GLU A 31 11.50 13.94 18.91
N GLU A 32 10.18 13.92 18.77
CA GLU A 32 9.47 14.46 17.61
C GLU A 32 9.54 16.00 17.60
N ALA A 33 9.41 16.64 18.76
CA ALA A 33 9.49 18.08 18.90
C ALA A 33 10.87 18.60 18.51
N GLU A 34 11.95 17.95 18.95
CA GLU A 34 13.32 18.28 18.53
C GLU A 34 13.51 18.10 17.02
N ALA A 35 12.99 17.00 16.46
CA ALA A 35 13.04 16.75 15.02
C ALA A 35 12.30 17.85 14.24
N ILE A 36 11.11 18.26 14.67
CA ILE A 36 10.33 19.34 14.03
C ILE A 36 11.06 20.68 14.12
N LEU A 37 11.59 21.03 15.29
CA LEU A 37 12.32 22.30 15.50
C LEU A 37 13.63 22.36 14.72
N SER A 38 14.22 21.20 14.38
CA SER A 38 15.40 21.11 13.51
C SER A 38 15.10 21.42 12.04
N LEU A 39 13.83 21.36 11.62
CA LEU A 39 13.45 21.62 10.23
C LEU A 39 13.56 23.12 9.93
N PRO A 40 14.16 23.50 8.79
CA PRO A 40 14.26 24.90 8.39
C PRO A 40 12.84 25.48 8.20
N SER A 41 12.51 26.47 9.02
CA SER A 41 11.24 27.20 8.93
C SER A 41 11.19 27.99 7.62
N SER A 42 10.30 27.62 6.70
CA SER A 42 10.09 28.38 5.46
C SER A 42 9.64 29.81 5.78
N ARG A 43 10.54 30.78 5.55
CA ARG A 43 10.24 32.22 5.64
C ARG A 43 9.47 32.75 4.44
N MET A 44 9.33 31.93 3.41
CA MET A 44 8.49 32.24 2.27
C MET A 44 7.08 31.78 2.63
N GLY A 45 6.12 32.70 2.63
CA GLY A 45 4.69 32.47 2.91
C GLY A 45 4.01 31.60 1.84
N ILE A 46 4.59 30.44 1.58
CA ILE A 46 4.07 29.39 0.70
C ILE A 46 3.01 28.67 1.52
N HIS A 47 1.80 28.66 0.98
CA HIS A 47 0.67 27.97 1.59
C HIS A 47 0.94 26.46 1.63
N ASP A 48 0.55 25.80 2.73
CA ASP A 48 0.65 24.35 2.86
C ASP A 48 -0.08 23.67 1.70
N SER A 49 0.56 22.65 1.10
CA SER A 49 -0.01 21.84 0.03
C SER A 49 0.12 20.36 0.35
N PHE A 50 -0.84 19.57 -0.11
CA PHE A 50 -0.80 18.12 0.07
C PHE A 50 0.29 17.51 -0.80
N LEU A 51 1.23 16.80 -0.17
CA LEU A 51 2.31 16.09 -0.85
C LEU A 51 2.14 14.59 -0.68
N TRP A 52 2.04 13.89 -1.80
CA TRP A 52 2.00 12.43 -1.84
C TRP A 52 3.40 11.88 -2.14
N HIS A 53 4.13 11.48 -1.09
CA HIS A 53 5.53 11.08 -1.20
C HIS A 53 5.76 9.73 -1.92
N TYR A 54 4.69 8.97 -2.18
CA TYR A 54 4.76 7.70 -2.91
C TYR A 54 4.68 7.87 -4.44
N ASP A 55 4.51 9.09 -4.94
CA ASP A 55 4.58 9.39 -6.36
C ASP A 55 5.63 10.47 -6.66
N LYS A 56 6.34 10.31 -7.77
CA LYS A 56 7.42 11.24 -8.18
C LYS A 56 6.90 12.64 -8.50
N SER A 57 5.62 12.77 -8.86
CA SER A 57 4.97 14.06 -9.09
C SER A 57 4.49 14.74 -7.81
N GLY A 58 4.57 14.06 -6.65
CA GLY A 58 4.05 14.55 -5.38
C GLY A 58 2.52 14.67 -5.34
N THR A 59 1.82 14.28 -6.41
CA THR A 59 0.37 14.44 -6.53
C THR A 59 -0.34 13.12 -6.21
N TYR A 60 -1.36 13.18 -5.35
CA TYR A 60 -2.18 12.01 -5.07
C TYR A 60 -3.05 11.64 -6.27
N SER A 61 -3.03 10.37 -6.63
CA SER A 61 -4.01 9.77 -7.54
C SER A 61 -4.55 8.47 -6.98
N VAL A 62 -5.81 8.13 -7.28
CA VAL A 62 -6.44 6.86 -6.88
C VAL A 62 -5.57 5.66 -7.29
N LYS A 63 -4.95 5.72 -8.47
CA LYS A 63 -4.01 4.71 -8.97
C LYS A 63 -2.79 4.56 -8.06
N SER A 64 -2.16 5.68 -7.68
CA SER A 64 -1.00 5.67 -6.78
C SER A 64 -1.36 5.21 -5.36
N GLY A 65 -2.54 5.61 -4.85
CA GLY A 65 -3.04 5.17 -3.55
C GLY A 65 -3.33 3.66 -3.52
N TYR A 66 -3.99 3.14 -4.56
CA TYR A 66 -4.24 1.71 -4.68
C TYR A 66 -2.95 0.89 -4.84
N TRP A 67 -2.00 1.38 -5.64
CA TRP A 67 -0.69 0.75 -5.76
C TRP A 67 0.02 0.71 -4.41
N PHE A 68 0.03 1.83 -3.66
CA PHE A 68 0.63 1.88 -2.34
C PHE A 68 -0.03 0.89 -1.37
N ALA A 69 -1.36 0.94 -1.23
CA ALA A 69 -2.10 0.04 -0.33
C ALA A 69 -1.82 -1.43 -0.63
N LYS A 70 -1.82 -1.82 -1.92
CA LYS A 70 -1.55 -3.20 -2.33
C LYS A 70 -0.14 -3.66 -1.97
N ASN A 71 0.86 -2.80 -2.08
CA ASN A 71 2.25 -3.13 -1.75
C ASN A 71 2.58 -2.93 -0.25
N MET A 72 1.66 -2.40 0.56
CA MET A 72 1.87 -2.26 2.01
C MET A 72 1.60 -3.58 2.74
N ASP A 73 0.63 -4.37 2.26
CA ASP A 73 0.32 -5.71 2.78
C ASP A 73 1.33 -6.78 2.32
N SER A 74 2.09 -6.50 1.27
CA SER A 74 3.17 -7.37 0.80
C SER A 74 4.50 -6.76 1.24
N ASN A 75 5.13 -7.38 2.25
CA ASN A 75 6.46 -7.03 2.76
C ASN A 75 7.36 -6.32 1.72
N PRO A 76 8.04 -5.21 2.05
CA PRO A 76 8.83 -4.45 1.10
C PRO A 76 10.15 -5.18 0.81
N SER A 77 10.08 -6.28 0.06
CA SER A 77 11.25 -6.83 -0.61
C SER A 77 11.49 -5.99 -1.85
N CYS A 78 12.23 -4.92 -1.62
CA CYS A 78 12.98 -4.20 -2.62
C CYS A 78 13.71 -5.17 -3.57
N SER A 79 13.62 -4.86 -4.86
CA SER A 79 14.50 -5.34 -5.93
C SER A 79 14.46 -6.83 -6.29
N GLY A 80 13.98 -7.08 -7.51
CA GLY A 80 14.48 -8.21 -8.32
C GLY A 80 13.49 -9.34 -8.51
N LEU A 81 12.85 -9.35 -9.68
CA LEU A 81 12.04 -10.43 -10.21
C LEU A 81 10.85 -10.85 -9.34
N ASN A 82 9.66 -10.33 -9.66
CA ASN A 82 8.42 -11.05 -9.38
C ASN A 82 8.58 -12.49 -9.90
N PRO A 83 8.70 -13.52 -9.03
CA PRO A 83 8.93 -14.90 -9.47
C PRO A 83 7.82 -15.34 -10.43
N SER A 84 6.61 -14.81 -10.23
CA SER A 84 5.45 -15.03 -11.09
C SER A 84 5.66 -14.57 -12.53
N VAL A 85 6.29 -13.42 -12.78
CA VAL A 85 6.49 -12.90 -14.14
C VAL A 85 7.50 -13.76 -14.91
N SER A 86 8.53 -14.26 -14.22
CA SER A 86 9.52 -15.18 -14.81
C SER A 86 8.87 -16.53 -15.16
N TRP A 87 8.06 -17.06 -14.24
CA TRP A 87 7.30 -18.30 -14.43
C TRP A 87 6.36 -18.24 -15.64
N TRP A 88 5.61 -17.14 -15.80
CA TRP A 88 4.69 -17.01 -16.94
C TRP A 88 5.42 -16.98 -18.27
N LYS A 89 6.56 -16.26 -18.37
CA LYS A 89 7.38 -16.26 -19.60
C LYS A 89 7.85 -17.67 -19.97
N PHE A 90 8.24 -18.48 -18.99
CA PHE A 90 8.61 -19.86 -19.21
C PHE A 90 7.42 -20.71 -19.72
N LEU A 91 6.27 -20.63 -19.05
CA LEU A 91 5.06 -21.38 -19.43
C LEU A 91 4.61 -21.10 -20.87
N TRP A 92 4.66 -19.83 -21.29
CA TRP A 92 4.26 -19.42 -22.63
C TRP A 92 5.25 -19.89 -23.71
N ARG A 93 6.53 -20.07 -23.37
CA ARG A 93 7.57 -20.56 -24.28
C ARG A 93 7.54 -22.07 -24.51
N LEU A 94 6.89 -22.85 -23.62
CA LEU A 94 6.76 -24.30 -23.80
C LEU A 94 5.89 -24.63 -25.03
N CYS A 95 6.24 -25.68 -25.78
CA CYS A 95 5.39 -26.23 -26.85
C CYS A 95 4.22 -27.04 -26.28
N LEU A 96 3.36 -26.41 -25.48
CA LEU A 96 2.11 -26.98 -24.99
C LEU A 96 0.91 -26.42 -25.78
N PRO A 97 -0.13 -27.24 -26.00
CA PRO A 97 -1.42 -26.76 -26.49
C PRO A 97 -1.92 -25.56 -25.68
N ILE A 98 -2.45 -24.55 -26.38
CA ILE A 98 -2.94 -23.30 -25.77
C ILE A 98 -3.97 -23.53 -24.66
N LYS A 99 -4.81 -24.56 -24.81
CA LYS A 99 -5.82 -24.97 -23.82
C LYS A 99 -5.20 -25.30 -22.47
N ILE A 100 -4.05 -25.99 -22.46
CA ILE A 100 -3.34 -26.39 -21.24
C ILE A 100 -2.69 -25.18 -20.59
N LYS A 101 -2.06 -24.30 -21.38
CA LYS A 101 -1.47 -23.05 -20.87
C LYS A 101 -2.51 -22.16 -20.18
N ILE A 102 -3.68 -22.00 -20.81
CA ILE A 102 -4.80 -21.24 -20.25
C ILE A 102 -5.32 -21.91 -18.97
N PHE A 103 -5.43 -23.24 -18.95
CA PHE A 103 -5.87 -23.96 -17.75
C PHE A 103 -4.91 -23.77 -16.57
N ILE A 104 -3.59 -23.94 -16.79
CA ILE A 104 -2.56 -23.69 -15.77
C ILE A 104 -2.60 -22.23 -15.31
N TRP A 105 -2.75 -21.29 -16.25
CA TRP A 105 -2.88 -19.88 -15.91
C TRP A 105 -4.09 -19.61 -15.00
N LYS A 106 -5.25 -20.17 -15.34
CA LYS A 106 -6.45 -20.07 -14.49
C LYS A 106 -6.26 -20.73 -13.12
N ALA A 107 -5.59 -21.89 -13.08
CA ALA A 107 -5.34 -22.64 -11.85
C ALA A 107 -4.44 -21.87 -10.88
N CYS A 108 -3.31 -21.31 -11.33
CA CYS A 108 -2.39 -20.61 -10.44
C CYS A 108 -2.82 -19.18 -10.07
N ASN A 109 -3.88 -18.63 -10.71
CA ASN A 109 -4.46 -17.34 -10.34
C ASN A 109 -5.79 -17.51 -9.58
N ASP A 110 -6.04 -18.70 -9.04
CA ASP A 110 -7.27 -19.03 -8.31
C ASP A 110 -8.55 -18.64 -9.07
N TRP A 111 -8.54 -18.72 -10.40
CA TRP A 111 -9.73 -18.44 -11.22
C TRP A 111 -10.70 -19.64 -11.22
N ILE A 112 -10.17 -20.83 -10.93
CA ILE A 112 -10.98 -22.04 -10.93
C ILE A 112 -11.95 -21.96 -9.74
N PRO A 113 -13.26 -22.20 -9.94
CA PRO A 113 -14.25 -22.20 -8.86
C PRO A 113 -14.04 -23.43 -7.97
N THR A 114 -13.04 -23.39 -7.12
CA THR A 114 -12.83 -24.33 -6.03
C THR A 114 -13.66 -23.88 -4.84
N ASN A 115 -14.08 -24.80 -3.97
CA ASN A 115 -14.87 -24.46 -2.78
C ASN A 115 -14.15 -23.42 -1.89
N VAL A 116 -12.82 -23.52 -1.82
CA VAL A 116 -11.97 -22.55 -1.10
C VAL A 116 -12.09 -21.16 -1.72
N ASN A 117 -12.02 -21.05 -3.05
CA ASN A 117 -12.10 -19.76 -3.71
C ASN A 117 -13.53 -19.18 -3.69
N LEU A 118 -14.54 -20.04 -3.74
CA LEU A 118 -15.95 -19.64 -3.59
C LEU A 118 -16.24 -19.06 -2.19
N ASP A 119 -15.67 -19.63 -1.13
CA ASP A 119 -15.77 -19.10 0.24
C ASP A 119 -15.12 -17.73 0.37
N VAL A 120 -13.93 -17.53 -0.23
CA VAL A 120 -13.26 -16.21 -0.27
C VAL A 120 -14.14 -15.15 -0.93
N HIS A 121 -14.93 -15.54 -1.93
CA HIS A 121 -15.88 -14.67 -2.61
C HIS A 121 -17.27 -14.60 -1.94
N GLY A 122 -17.43 -15.14 -0.72
CA GLY A 122 -18.65 -15.01 0.08
C GLY A 122 -19.78 -15.98 -0.30
N VAL A 123 -19.50 -16.98 -1.14
CA VAL A 123 -20.45 -18.06 -1.42
C VAL A 123 -20.33 -19.10 -0.31
N LYS A 124 -21.44 -19.38 0.38
CA LYS A 124 -21.48 -20.41 1.44
C LYS A 124 -21.31 -21.81 0.83
N VAL A 125 -20.08 -22.28 0.81
CA VAL A 125 -19.71 -23.63 0.36
C VAL A 125 -18.86 -24.28 1.45
N ASP A 126 -19.02 -25.58 1.67
CA ASP A 126 -18.16 -26.31 2.59
C ASP A 126 -16.72 -26.27 2.07
N LYS A 127 -15.79 -25.81 2.93
CA LYS A 127 -14.37 -25.65 2.61
C LYS A 127 -13.71 -26.99 2.31
N PHE A 128 -14.27 -28.07 2.85
CA PHE A 128 -13.76 -29.41 2.65
C PHE A 128 -14.41 -30.03 1.41
N CYS A 129 -13.57 -30.63 0.55
CA CYS A 129 -14.07 -31.40 -0.58
C CYS A 129 -14.85 -32.62 -0.06
N PRO A 130 -16.09 -32.87 -0.52
CA PRO A 130 -16.88 -34.04 -0.11
C PRO A 130 -16.29 -35.37 -0.61
N PHE A 131 -15.28 -35.33 -1.48
CA PHE A 131 -14.53 -36.49 -1.95
C PHE A 131 -13.19 -36.61 -1.20
N VAL A 132 -13.25 -36.92 0.08
CA VAL A 132 -12.14 -37.61 0.73
C VAL A 132 -12.31 -39.08 0.39
N VAL A 133 -11.45 -39.61 -0.49
CA VAL A 133 -11.33 -41.07 -0.66
C VAL A 133 -10.72 -41.60 0.63
N GLU A 134 -11.58 -42.08 1.53
CA GLU A 134 -11.21 -42.87 2.68
C GLU A 134 -10.55 -44.16 2.14
N ARG A 135 -9.30 -44.37 2.53
CA ARG A 135 -8.48 -45.52 2.11
C ARG A 135 -8.53 -46.59 3.20
#